data_AF-A0AAN9JXZ9-F1
#
_entry.id   AF-A0AAN9JXZ9-F1
#
_cell.length_a   1.000
_cell.length_b   1.000
_cell.length_c   1.000
_cell.angle_alpha   90.00
_cell.angle_beta   90.00
_cell.angle_gamma   90.00
#
_symmetry.space_group_name_H-M   'P 1'
#
loop_
_entity.id
_entity.type
_entity.pdbx_description
1 polymer ?
#
loop_
_entity_poly.entity_id
_entity_poly.type
_entity_poly.pdbx_seq_one_letter_code
_entity_poly.pdbx_strand_id
1 'polypeptide(L)'
;MKNRYPVTERRWFVALAIVGLIGAAFFIASAIRSSDSSLLCPAAAGIRTRLDDGYNPSPIQLRAILHYATSRVVPQQSVSEIKISLDVLKSLGRPCNFLVFGLGHDSLMWASFNPGGTTLFLEEDPKWVHAVLKDAPGLRAHTVRYRTQLREAKALLSSYRSEPTCWPSKAYLQGNEACKLALENLPDEVYQTEWDLIMIDAPKGYFAEAPGRMAAVFSAAVMARNRKGLGVTHVFLHDVDRKVEKVYAEEFLCKKNLVEGAGRLWHFQIPPSNDTHANRFC
;
A
#
# COMPACT_ATOMS: atom_id res chain seq x y z
N MET A 1 49.10 -70.81 40.88
CA MET A 1 47.75 -70.63 41.47
C MET A 1 47.11 -69.42 40.82
N LYS A 2 45.96 -69.60 40.15
CA LYS A 2 45.30 -68.57 39.32
C LYS A 2 44.50 -67.59 40.18
N ASN A 3 44.70 -66.31 39.90
CA ASN A 3 43.97 -65.14 40.42
C ASN A 3 42.45 -65.30 40.31
N ARG A 4 41.74 -64.92 41.38
CA ARG A 4 40.31 -64.59 41.36
C ARG A 4 40.17 -63.12 41.76
N TYR A 5 39.80 -62.26 40.83
CA TYR A 5 39.21 -60.95 41.11
C TYR A 5 37.69 -61.05 40.87
N PRO A 6 36.84 -60.48 41.76
CA PRO A 6 35.42 -60.69 41.71
C PRO A 6 34.74 -59.84 40.62
N VAL A 7 33.89 -60.51 39.85
CA VAL A 7 33.03 -59.99 38.79
C VAL A 7 31.86 -59.23 39.42
N THR A 8 32.11 -58.01 39.94
CA THR A 8 31.06 -57.20 40.60
C THR A 8 30.74 -55.92 39.84
N GLU A 9 31.72 -55.25 39.23
CA GLU A 9 31.49 -53.98 38.52
C GLU A 9 30.66 -54.12 37.23
N ARG A 10 30.80 -55.23 36.51
CA ARG A 10 30.17 -55.42 35.19
C ARG A 10 28.64 -55.52 35.25
N ARG A 11 28.07 -55.90 36.40
CA ARG A 11 26.61 -56.02 36.59
C ARG A 11 25.93 -54.67 36.76
N TRP A 12 26.61 -53.70 37.37
CA TRP A 12 26.08 -52.36 37.58
C TRP A 12 25.96 -51.57 36.27
N PHE A 13 26.94 -51.70 35.37
CA PHE A 13 26.87 -51.07 34.05
C PHE A 13 25.73 -51.62 33.19
N VAL A 14 25.47 -52.93 33.26
CA VAL A 14 24.34 -53.55 32.57
C VAL A 14 23.01 -53.10 33.17
N ALA A 15 22.91 -53.01 34.50
CA ALA A 15 21.71 -52.51 35.17
C ALA A 15 21.42 -51.03 34.80
N LEU A 16 22.45 -50.18 34.79
CA LEU A 16 22.32 -48.77 34.39
C LEU A 16 21.94 -48.61 32.91
N ALA A 17 22.48 -49.44 32.02
CA ALA A 17 22.11 -49.45 30.61
C ALA A 17 20.64 -49.87 30.40
N ILE A 18 20.16 -50.88 31.15
CA ILE A 18 18.77 -51.33 31.11
C ILE A 18 17.83 -50.23 31.64
N VAL A 19 18.18 -49.57 32.75
CA VAL A 19 17.39 -48.45 33.30
C VAL A 19 17.35 -47.27 32.32
N GLY A 20 18.47 -46.96 31.66
CA GLY A 20 18.53 -45.92 30.63
C GLY A 20 17.65 -46.24 29.41
N LEU A 21 17.65 -47.49 28.94
CA LEU A 21 16.80 -47.94 27.83
C LEU A 21 15.30 -47.90 28.20
N ILE A 22 14.95 -48.28 29.42
CA ILE A 22 13.58 -48.17 29.93
C ILE A 22 13.16 -46.70 30.02
N GLY A 23 14.02 -45.82 30.55
CA GLY A 23 13.76 -44.38 30.62
C GLY A 23 13.58 -43.74 29.24
N ALA A 24 14.41 -44.11 28.26
CA ALA A 24 14.29 -43.65 26.88
C ALA A 24 13.00 -44.16 26.22
N ALA A 25 12.61 -45.41 26.45
CA ALA A 25 11.36 -45.96 25.95
C ALA A 25 10.13 -45.28 26.57
N PHE A 26 10.15 -44.97 27.87
CA PHE A 26 9.11 -44.19 28.53
C PHE A 26 9.05 -42.75 28.00
N PHE A 27 10.19 -42.12 27.74
CA PHE A 27 10.24 -40.77 27.19
C PHE A 27 9.67 -40.73 25.76
N ILE A 28 10.06 -41.67 24.90
CA ILE A 28 9.53 -41.80 23.54
C ILE A 28 8.04 -42.13 23.56
N ALA A 29 7.58 -43.04 24.42
CA ALA A 29 6.16 -43.35 24.57
C ALA A 29 5.35 -42.14 25.08
N SER A 30 5.93 -41.32 25.96
CA SER A 30 5.29 -40.09 26.44
C SER A 30 5.25 -38.97 25.38
N ALA A 31 6.30 -38.86 24.56
CA ALA A 31 6.36 -37.93 23.45
C ALA A 31 5.38 -38.32 22.33
N ILE A 32 5.22 -39.62 22.04
CA ILE A 32 4.23 -40.12 21.08
C ILE A 32 2.80 -39.98 21.62
N ARG A 33 2.56 -40.19 22.93
CA ARG A 33 1.27 -39.88 23.55
C ARG A 33 0.95 -38.37 23.56
N SER A 34 1.96 -37.52 23.68
CA SER A 34 1.85 -36.07 23.59
C SER A 34 1.58 -35.60 22.15
N SER A 35 1.99 -36.34 21.13
CA SER A 35 1.61 -36.05 19.73
C SER A 35 0.21 -36.56 19.38
N ASP A 36 -0.29 -37.58 20.09
CA ASP A 36 -1.64 -38.14 19.90
C ASP A 36 -2.73 -37.49 20.75
N SER A 37 -2.37 -36.62 21.72
CA SER A 37 -3.27 -35.58 22.20
C SER A 37 -3.40 -34.49 21.14
N SER A 38 -4.08 -34.87 20.06
CA SER A 38 -4.96 -34.00 19.31
C SER A 38 -5.42 -32.84 20.20
N LEU A 39 -5.09 -31.63 19.75
CA LEU A 39 -5.67 -30.38 20.23
C LEU A 39 -7.18 -30.45 20.00
N LEU A 40 -7.88 -31.18 20.85
CA LEU A 40 -9.32 -31.06 21.02
C LEU A 40 -9.54 -29.73 21.74
N CYS A 41 -9.63 -28.67 20.93
CA CYS A 41 -10.24 -27.42 21.36
C CYS A 41 -11.58 -27.76 22.04
N PRO A 42 -11.88 -27.24 23.24
CA PRO A 42 -13.20 -27.39 23.82
C PRO A 42 -14.21 -26.69 22.91
N ALA A 43 -14.91 -27.46 22.10
CA ALA A 43 -16.05 -27.01 21.35
C ALA A 43 -17.23 -26.81 22.31
N ALA A 44 -17.25 -25.71 23.07
CA ALA A 44 -18.44 -25.23 23.80
C ALA A 44 -18.22 -23.85 24.45
N ALA A 45 -17.95 -22.84 23.63
CA ALA A 45 -18.31 -21.45 23.95
C ALA A 45 -18.58 -20.72 22.64
N GLY A 46 -19.78 -20.93 22.10
CA GLY A 46 -20.39 -20.26 20.96
C GLY A 46 -19.51 -19.35 20.11
N ILE A 47 -18.60 -19.92 19.32
CA ILE A 47 -18.15 -19.24 18.11
C ILE A 47 -19.35 -19.34 17.17
N ARG A 48 -20.15 -18.29 17.12
CA ARG A 48 -20.96 -18.00 15.94
C ARG A 48 -19.97 -17.81 14.79
N THR A 49 -19.57 -18.89 14.12
CA THR A 49 -19.09 -18.79 12.75
C THR A 49 -20.29 -18.26 12.00
N ARG A 50 -20.36 -16.94 11.82
CA ARG A 50 -21.00 -16.42 10.62
C ARG A 50 -20.26 -17.12 9.50
N LEU A 51 -20.90 -18.11 8.90
CA LEU A 51 -20.58 -18.50 7.53
C LEU A 51 -20.83 -17.21 6.76
N ASP A 52 -19.78 -16.40 6.61
CA ASP A 52 -19.83 -15.24 5.77
C ASP A 52 -20.06 -15.78 4.36
N ASP A 53 -21.18 -15.38 3.77
CA ASP A 53 -21.63 -15.81 2.45
C ASP A 53 -20.47 -15.72 1.45
N GLY A 54 -20.08 -16.85 0.85
CA GLY A 54 -19.42 -16.89 -0.46
C GLY A 54 -18.12 -16.10 -0.66
N TYR A 55 -17.22 -15.96 0.31
CA TYR A 55 -15.91 -15.36 0.07
C TYR A 55 -15.02 -16.27 -0.81
N ASN A 56 -15.08 -16.07 -2.12
CA ASN A 56 -14.14 -16.66 -3.08
C ASN A 56 -13.03 -15.63 -3.37
N PRO A 57 -11.80 -15.83 -2.84
CA PRO A 57 -10.71 -14.89 -3.09
C PRO A 57 -10.38 -14.86 -4.58
N SER A 58 -10.24 -13.65 -5.13
CA SER A 58 -9.82 -13.47 -6.51
C SER A 58 -8.39 -14.02 -6.73
N PRO A 59 -8.02 -14.45 -7.95
CA PRO A 59 -6.67 -14.95 -8.23
C PRO A 59 -5.55 -13.97 -7.84
N ILE A 60 -5.80 -12.66 -7.98
CA ILE A 60 -4.82 -11.63 -7.60
C ILE A 60 -4.61 -11.56 -6.08
N GLN A 61 -5.63 -11.82 -5.27
CA GLN A 61 -5.50 -11.86 -3.81
C GLN A 61 -4.68 -13.07 -3.36
N LEU A 62 -4.92 -14.25 -3.93
CA LEU A 62 -4.11 -15.44 -3.63
C LEU A 62 -2.64 -15.22 -4.04
N ARG A 63 -2.42 -14.60 -5.21
CA ARG A 63 -1.08 -14.23 -5.67
C ARG A 63 -0.39 -13.25 -4.73
N ALA A 64 -1.11 -12.22 -4.26
CA ALA A 64 -0.57 -11.25 -3.31
C ALA A 64 -0.19 -11.93 -1.99
N ILE A 65 -1.04 -12.79 -1.44
CA ILE A 65 -0.75 -13.55 -0.22
C ILE A 65 0.53 -14.38 -0.39
N LEU A 66 0.63 -15.17 -1.46
CA LEU A 66 1.82 -15.98 -1.73
C LEU A 66 3.06 -15.10 -1.89
N HIS A 67 2.96 -14.02 -2.66
CA HIS A 67 4.08 -13.10 -2.89
C HIS A 67 4.60 -12.50 -1.58
N TYR A 68 3.73 -11.88 -0.77
CA TYR A 68 4.17 -11.20 0.46
C TYR A 68 4.50 -12.16 1.60
N ALA A 69 3.95 -13.38 1.62
CA ALA A 69 4.33 -14.39 2.60
C ALA A 69 5.72 -15.01 2.33
N THR A 70 6.21 -14.95 1.08
CA THR A 70 7.47 -15.61 0.68
C THR A 70 8.56 -14.63 0.24
N SER A 71 8.21 -13.39 -0.06
CA SER A 71 9.16 -12.33 -0.42
C SER A 71 9.96 -11.86 0.79
N ARG A 72 11.23 -11.52 0.55
CA ARG A 72 12.09 -10.82 1.53
C ARG A 72 11.93 -9.30 1.46
N VAL A 73 11.25 -8.81 0.43
CA VAL A 73 10.98 -7.38 0.21
C VAL A 73 9.50 -7.13 0.49
N VAL A 74 9.25 -6.19 1.39
CA VAL A 74 7.91 -5.80 1.84
C VAL A 74 7.61 -4.36 1.40
N PRO A 75 6.32 -3.96 1.35
CA PRO A 75 5.92 -2.57 1.12
C PRO A 75 6.67 -1.57 2.00
N GLN A 76 6.95 -0.37 1.44
CA GLN A 76 7.58 0.72 2.18
C GLN A 76 6.66 1.29 3.28
N GLN A 77 5.35 1.31 3.01
CA GLN A 77 4.37 1.81 3.95
C GLN A 77 4.19 0.84 5.12
N SER A 78 4.09 1.39 6.33
CA SER A 78 3.80 0.66 7.55
C SER A 78 2.38 0.10 7.55
N VAL A 79 2.11 -0.89 8.39
CA VAL A 79 0.76 -1.47 8.55
C VAL A 79 -0.28 -0.40 8.92
N SER A 80 0.08 0.57 9.77
CA SER A 80 -0.83 1.67 10.15
C SER A 80 -1.12 2.62 8.99
N GLU A 81 -0.14 2.91 8.14
CA GLU A 81 -0.34 3.71 6.93
C GLU A 81 -1.25 2.97 5.94
N ILE A 82 -0.97 1.69 5.68
CA ILE A 82 -1.73 0.85 4.75
C ILE A 82 -3.20 0.70 5.20
N LYS A 83 -3.44 0.57 6.50
CA LYS A 83 -4.78 0.39 7.07
C LYS A 83 -5.72 1.55 6.73
N ILE A 84 -5.23 2.79 6.70
CA ILE A 84 -6.05 3.97 6.35
C ILE A 84 -6.68 3.79 4.96
N SER A 85 -5.87 3.48 3.94
CA SER A 85 -6.38 3.28 2.58
C SER A 85 -7.23 2.01 2.45
N LEU A 86 -6.87 0.93 3.15
CA LEU A 86 -7.63 -0.32 3.15
C LEU A 86 -9.02 -0.15 3.78
N ASP A 87 -9.12 0.59 4.88
CA ASP A 87 -10.39 0.80 5.59
C ASP A 87 -11.34 1.68 4.77
N VAL A 88 -10.81 2.66 4.02
CA VAL A 88 -11.58 3.40 3.01
C VAL A 88 -12.10 2.46 1.92
N LEU A 89 -11.24 1.64 1.31
CA LEU A 89 -11.65 0.68 0.27
C LEU A 89 -12.77 -0.25 0.76
N LYS A 90 -12.65 -0.79 1.98
CA LYS A 90 -13.69 -1.61 2.60
C LYS A 90 -14.98 -0.84 2.83
N SER A 91 -14.88 0.41 3.31
CA SER A 91 -16.05 1.24 3.62
C SER A 91 -16.92 1.56 2.41
N LEU A 92 -16.30 1.64 1.22
CA LEU A 92 -17.02 1.88 -0.04
C LEU A 92 -17.85 0.67 -0.47
N GLY A 93 -17.47 -0.56 -0.07
CA GLY A 93 -18.26 -1.77 -0.29
C GLY A 93 -18.47 -2.13 -1.77
N ARG A 94 -17.65 -1.59 -2.68
CA ARG A 94 -17.77 -1.77 -4.13
C ARG A 94 -16.41 -1.71 -4.83
N PRO A 95 -16.28 -2.28 -6.04
CA PRO A 95 -15.17 -1.97 -6.94
C PRO A 95 -14.97 -0.47 -7.11
N CYS A 96 -13.72 -0.02 -7.08
CA CYS A 96 -13.35 1.39 -7.15
C CYS A 96 -12.45 1.68 -8.36
N ASN A 97 -12.44 2.93 -8.80
CA ASN A 97 -11.37 3.47 -9.62
C ASN A 97 -10.27 4.00 -8.70
N PHE A 98 -9.12 3.32 -8.65
CA PHE A 98 -7.98 3.64 -7.81
C PHE A 98 -6.75 4.02 -8.65
N LEU A 99 -6.37 5.30 -8.61
CA LEU A 99 -5.14 5.80 -9.22
C LEU A 99 -4.01 5.79 -8.21
N VAL A 100 -2.83 5.32 -8.60
CA VAL A 100 -1.64 5.32 -7.76
C VAL A 100 -0.51 5.99 -8.51
N PHE A 101 -0.04 7.13 -8.01
CA PHE A 101 1.25 7.68 -8.41
C PHE A 101 2.32 6.91 -7.64
N GLY A 102 3.04 6.06 -8.36
CA GLY A 102 4.07 5.14 -7.87
C GLY A 102 3.81 3.72 -8.33
N LEU A 103 4.86 3.03 -8.75
CA LEU A 103 4.85 1.60 -9.00
C LEU A 103 5.97 0.94 -8.19
N GLY A 104 5.74 -0.22 -7.61
CA GLY A 104 6.75 -0.87 -6.79
C GLY A 104 6.27 -2.11 -6.06
N HIS A 105 6.94 -2.40 -4.94
CA HIS A 105 6.73 -3.62 -4.18
C HIS A 105 5.35 -3.72 -3.52
N ASP A 106 4.64 -2.62 -3.36
CA ASP A 106 3.29 -2.54 -2.80
C ASP A 106 2.18 -2.58 -3.86
N SER A 107 2.52 -2.49 -5.15
CA SER A 107 1.53 -2.40 -6.22
C SER A 107 0.63 -3.64 -6.33
N LEU A 108 1.19 -4.84 -6.12
CA LEU A 108 0.40 -6.06 -6.10
C LEU A 108 -0.61 -6.07 -4.95
N MET A 109 -0.22 -5.56 -3.78
CA MET A 109 -1.11 -5.37 -2.63
C MET A 109 -2.23 -4.39 -2.99
N TRP A 110 -1.91 -3.20 -3.51
CA TRP A 110 -2.91 -2.20 -3.87
C TRP A 110 -3.92 -2.70 -4.91
N ALA A 111 -3.46 -3.43 -5.93
CA ALA A 111 -4.35 -4.06 -6.90
C ALA A 111 -5.22 -5.16 -6.26
N SER A 112 -4.66 -5.93 -5.31
CA SER A 112 -5.40 -7.01 -4.63
C SER A 112 -6.46 -6.52 -3.64
N PHE A 113 -6.33 -5.30 -3.11
CA PHE A 113 -7.34 -4.69 -2.23
C PHE A 113 -8.58 -4.21 -2.97
N ASN A 114 -8.54 -4.12 -4.30
CA ASN A 114 -9.62 -3.63 -5.14
C ASN A 114 -10.10 -4.70 -6.15
N PRO A 115 -10.54 -5.90 -5.69
CA PRO A 115 -10.96 -6.97 -6.59
C PRO A 115 -12.15 -6.51 -7.44
N GLY A 116 -12.05 -6.72 -8.75
CA GLY A 116 -13.09 -6.31 -9.72
C GLY A 116 -13.11 -4.81 -10.05
N GLY A 117 -12.28 -4.00 -9.38
CA GLY A 117 -12.11 -2.58 -9.68
C GLY A 117 -10.95 -2.30 -10.62
N THR A 118 -10.77 -1.02 -10.94
CA THR A 118 -9.64 -0.54 -11.74
C THR A 118 -8.58 0.00 -10.80
N THR A 119 -7.38 -0.60 -10.81
CA THR A 119 -6.20 -0.02 -10.16
C THR A 119 -5.15 0.29 -11.22
N LEU A 120 -4.77 1.57 -11.33
CA LEU A 120 -3.85 2.06 -12.35
C LEU A 120 -2.63 2.74 -11.69
N PHE A 121 -1.44 2.35 -12.11
CA PHE A 121 -0.18 2.88 -11.58
C PHE A 121 0.49 3.85 -12.56
N LEU A 122 1.01 4.96 -12.07
CA LEU A 122 1.78 5.95 -12.83
C LEU A 122 3.19 6.05 -12.26
N GLU A 123 4.21 5.87 -13.07
CA GLU A 123 5.60 5.77 -12.62
C GLU A 123 6.55 6.57 -13.53
N GLU A 124 7.54 7.26 -12.98
CA GLU A 124 8.45 8.08 -13.77
C GLU A 124 9.54 7.30 -14.53
N ASP A 125 9.96 6.13 -14.02
CA ASP A 125 11.08 5.38 -14.59
C ASP A 125 10.60 4.25 -15.52
N PRO A 126 10.76 4.36 -16.85
CA PRO A 126 10.32 3.32 -17.79
C PRO A 126 11.02 1.98 -17.59
N LYS A 127 12.27 1.98 -17.10
CA LYS A 127 13.00 0.73 -16.82
C LYS A 127 12.40 0.04 -15.61
N TRP A 128 12.01 0.81 -14.60
CA TRP A 128 11.33 0.30 -13.42
C TRP A 128 9.95 -0.26 -13.75
N VAL A 129 9.17 0.44 -14.59
CA VAL A 129 7.90 -0.08 -15.12
C VAL A 129 8.09 -1.44 -15.78
N HIS A 130 9.06 -1.55 -16.69
CA HIS A 130 9.32 -2.82 -17.36
C HIS A 130 9.72 -3.95 -16.38
N ALA A 131 10.57 -3.63 -15.40
CA ALA A 131 11.01 -4.60 -14.40
C ALA A 131 9.84 -5.12 -13.54
N VAL A 132 9.00 -4.24 -13.02
CA VAL A 132 7.86 -4.63 -12.18
C VAL A 132 6.81 -5.41 -12.97
N LEU A 133 6.48 -4.97 -14.19
CA LEU A 133 5.49 -5.64 -15.02
C LEU A 133 5.94 -7.02 -15.52
N LYS A 134 7.26 -7.26 -15.64
CA LYS A 134 7.79 -8.60 -15.92
C LYS A 134 7.45 -9.58 -14.79
N ASP A 135 7.56 -9.14 -13.54
CA ASP A 135 7.30 -9.98 -12.37
C ASP A 135 5.80 -10.03 -12.00
N ALA A 136 5.04 -9.01 -12.38
CA ALA A 136 3.61 -8.88 -12.13
C ALA A 136 2.82 -8.40 -13.37
N PRO A 137 2.69 -9.25 -14.42
CA PRO A 137 2.10 -8.85 -15.71
C PRO A 137 0.61 -8.51 -15.66
N GLY A 138 -0.07 -8.78 -14.54
CA GLY A 138 -1.47 -8.39 -14.34
C GLY A 138 -1.66 -6.94 -13.86
N LEU A 139 -0.58 -6.23 -13.51
CA LEU A 139 -0.65 -4.84 -13.12
C LEU A 139 -0.81 -3.93 -14.33
N ARG A 140 -1.60 -2.87 -14.19
CA ARG A 140 -1.78 -1.83 -15.21
C ARG A 140 -0.93 -0.63 -14.83
N ALA A 141 0.07 -0.30 -15.64
CA ALA A 141 0.95 0.83 -15.34
C ALA A 141 1.32 1.63 -16.59
N HIS A 142 1.49 2.94 -16.43
CA HIS A 142 2.00 3.84 -17.45
C HIS A 142 3.23 4.59 -16.96
N THR A 143 4.19 4.79 -17.87
CA THR A 143 5.30 5.71 -17.63
C THR A 143 4.83 7.16 -17.79
N VAL A 144 5.14 8.01 -16.81
CA VAL A 144 4.80 9.43 -16.82
C VAL A 144 6.06 10.29 -16.82
N ARG A 145 6.15 11.24 -17.74
CA ARG A 145 7.24 12.22 -17.74
C ARG A 145 6.84 13.44 -16.93
N TYR A 146 7.56 13.68 -15.84
CA TYR A 146 7.43 14.89 -15.03
C TYR A 146 8.34 16.00 -15.56
N ARG A 147 7.79 17.21 -15.71
CA ARG A 147 8.55 18.41 -16.14
C ARG A 147 9.02 19.30 -14.99
N THR A 148 8.58 19.01 -13.76
CA THR A 148 8.93 19.74 -12.54
C THR A 148 9.98 19.00 -11.73
N GLN A 149 10.89 19.73 -11.11
CA GLN A 149 11.91 19.21 -10.20
C GLN A 149 11.70 19.69 -8.77
N LEU A 150 12.14 18.91 -7.79
CA LEU A 150 11.98 19.23 -6.37
C LEU A 150 12.53 20.62 -6.01
N ARG A 151 13.68 21.01 -6.58
CA ARG A 151 14.28 22.35 -6.36
C ARG A 151 13.39 23.51 -6.77
N GLU A 152 12.44 23.29 -7.68
CA GLU A 152 11.52 24.30 -8.18
C GLU A 152 10.30 24.51 -7.27
N ALA A 153 10.13 23.68 -6.22
CA ALA A 153 8.93 23.64 -5.38
C ALA A 153 8.48 25.02 -4.87
N LYS A 154 9.41 25.87 -4.41
CA LYS A 154 9.09 27.22 -3.94
C LYS A 154 8.63 28.15 -5.07
N ALA A 155 9.32 28.10 -6.21
CA ALA A 155 9.00 28.93 -7.36
C ALA A 155 7.63 28.57 -7.95
N LEU A 156 7.33 27.28 -8.06
CA LEU A 156 6.05 26.75 -8.55
C LEU A 156 4.85 27.19 -7.67
N LEU A 157 5.00 27.18 -6.34
CA LEU A 157 3.97 27.70 -5.42
C LEU A 157 3.71 29.19 -5.59
N SER A 158 4.73 29.96 -5.95
CA SER A 158 4.58 31.39 -6.18
C SER A 158 3.95 31.67 -7.55
N SER A 159 4.37 30.94 -8.59
CA SER A 159 3.93 31.20 -9.97
C SER A 159 2.50 30.76 -10.25
N TYR A 160 2.00 29.68 -9.63
CA TYR A 160 0.66 29.16 -9.93
C TYR A 160 -0.45 30.19 -9.64
N ARG A 161 -0.24 31.07 -8.65
CA ARG A 161 -1.21 32.12 -8.28
C ARG A 161 -1.39 33.16 -9.37
N SER A 162 -0.37 33.36 -10.20
CA SER A 162 -0.37 34.32 -11.30
C SER A 162 -0.75 33.70 -12.63
N GLU A 163 -0.95 32.38 -12.71
CA GLU A 163 -1.36 31.66 -13.91
C GLU A 163 -2.85 31.30 -13.83
N PRO A 164 -3.75 32.00 -14.57
CA PRO A 164 -5.17 31.73 -14.51
C PRO A 164 -5.56 30.28 -14.82
N THR A 165 -4.80 29.56 -15.66
CA THR A 165 -5.08 28.13 -15.93
C THR A 165 -4.65 27.20 -14.80
N CYS A 166 -4.00 27.71 -13.75
CA CYS A 166 -3.74 26.97 -12.50
C CYS A 166 -4.80 27.25 -11.41
N TRP A 167 -5.69 28.23 -11.59
CA TRP A 167 -6.69 28.56 -10.57
C TRP A 167 -7.73 27.44 -10.44
N PRO A 168 -8.20 27.12 -9.23
CA PRO A 168 -9.11 25.99 -9.03
C PRO A 168 -10.45 26.12 -9.76
N SER A 169 -10.87 27.33 -10.14
CA SER A 169 -12.06 27.58 -10.97
C SER A 169 -11.86 27.33 -12.47
N LYS A 170 -10.60 27.27 -12.93
CA LYS A 170 -10.23 27.20 -14.36
C LYS A 170 -9.23 26.08 -14.68
N ALA A 171 -8.72 25.39 -13.67
CA ALA A 171 -7.67 24.40 -13.81
C ALA A 171 -8.15 23.17 -14.60
N TYR A 172 -7.37 22.82 -15.60
CA TYR A 172 -7.48 21.58 -16.36
C TYR A 172 -6.09 20.96 -16.48
N LEU A 173 -6.02 19.66 -16.77
CA LEU A 173 -4.75 18.94 -16.83
C LEU A 173 -4.30 18.72 -18.28
N GLN A 174 -5.06 17.93 -19.04
CA GLN A 174 -4.73 17.55 -20.41
C GLN A 174 -4.38 18.77 -21.29
N GLY A 175 -3.16 18.80 -21.82
CA GLY A 175 -2.66 19.89 -22.67
C GLY A 175 -2.45 21.26 -21.99
N ASN A 176 -2.54 21.36 -20.66
CA ASN A 176 -2.31 22.62 -19.94
C ASN A 176 -0.80 22.92 -19.81
N GLU A 177 -0.18 23.33 -20.90
CA GLU A 177 1.24 23.66 -20.92
C GLU A 177 1.58 24.90 -20.08
N ALA A 178 0.66 25.87 -20.00
CA ALA A 178 0.83 27.12 -19.26
C ALA A 178 0.96 26.90 -17.75
N CYS A 179 0.12 26.03 -17.18
CA CYS A 179 0.21 25.69 -15.76
C CYS A 179 1.30 24.65 -15.51
N LYS A 180 2.51 25.06 -15.12
CA LYS A 180 3.65 24.14 -14.88
C LYS A 180 3.37 22.98 -13.91
N LEU A 181 2.43 23.14 -12.99
CA LEU A 181 2.02 22.10 -12.04
C LEU A 181 1.07 21.05 -12.66
N ALA A 182 0.43 21.35 -13.78
CA ALA A 182 -0.42 20.39 -14.48
C ALA A 182 0.42 19.28 -15.11
N LEU A 183 0.08 18.03 -14.78
CA LEU A 183 0.49 16.86 -15.53
C LEU A 183 -0.37 16.80 -16.79
N GLU A 184 0.12 17.41 -17.86
CA GLU A 184 -0.63 17.65 -19.10
C GLU A 184 -0.54 16.52 -20.13
N ASN A 185 0.36 15.57 -19.88
CA ASN A 185 0.78 14.49 -20.76
C ASN A 185 0.47 13.08 -20.21
N LEU A 186 -0.60 12.92 -19.42
CA LEU A 186 -1.05 11.62 -18.93
C LEU A 186 -1.85 10.89 -20.03
N PRO A 187 -1.96 9.55 -19.96
CA PRO A 187 -2.83 8.79 -20.85
C PRO A 187 -4.30 9.23 -20.74
N ASP A 188 -5.04 9.16 -21.84
CA ASP A 188 -6.46 9.54 -21.90
C ASP A 188 -7.31 8.85 -20.83
N GLU A 189 -7.03 7.58 -20.52
CA GLU A 189 -7.75 6.84 -19.48
C GLU A 189 -7.61 7.49 -18.09
N VAL A 190 -6.54 8.22 -17.82
CA VAL A 190 -6.37 8.95 -16.57
C VAL A 190 -7.28 10.17 -16.52
N TYR A 191 -7.43 10.89 -17.64
CA TYR A 191 -8.25 12.09 -17.72
C TYR A 191 -9.75 11.80 -17.80
N GLN A 192 -10.12 10.70 -18.44
CA GLN A 192 -11.51 10.31 -18.69
C GLN A 192 -12.13 9.53 -17.51
N THR A 193 -11.31 9.07 -16.56
CA THR A 193 -11.78 8.29 -15.41
C THR A 193 -12.02 9.20 -14.19
N GLU A 194 -13.19 9.05 -13.57
CA GLU A 194 -13.44 9.61 -12.24
C GLU A 194 -12.85 8.68 -11.17
N TRP A 195 -11.77 9.13 -10.53
CA TRP A 195 -11.04 8.35 -9.53
C TRP A 195 -11.71 8.45 -8.16
N ASP A 196 -12.11 7.32 -7.58
CA ASP A 196 -12.64 7.25 -6.22
C ASP A 196 -11.51 7.42 -5.18
N LEU A 197 -10.36 6.81 -5.46
CA LEU A 197 -9.16 6.88 -4.64
C LEU A 197 -7.96 7.34 -5.49
N ILE A 198 -7.11 8.17 -4.89
CA ILE A 198 -5.82 8.57 -5.45
C ILE A 198 -4.76 8.42 -4.37
N MET A 199 -3.78 7.53 -4.56
CA MET A 199 -2.59 7.42 -3.73
C MET A 199 -1.43 8.17 -4.38
N ILE A 200 -0.79 9.06 -3.65
CA ILE A 200 0.37 9.84 -4.08
C ILE A 200 1.58 9.38 -3.28
N ASP A 201 2.28 8.37 -3.81
CA ASP A 201 3.52 7.83 -3.22
C ASP A 201 4.75 8.03 -4.14
N ALA A 202 4.55 8.66 -5.29
CA ALA A 202 5.60 9.02 -6.23
C ALA A 202 5.24 10.35 -6.92
N PRO A 203 6.18 10.99 -7.64
CA PRO A 203 7.56 10.56 -7.93
C PRO A 203 8.52 10.64 -6.73
N LYS A 204 9.74 10.10 -6.92
CA LYS A 204 10.83 9.92 -5.95
C LYS A 204 11.06 11.06 -4.95
N GLY A 205 11.17 12.30 -5.44
CA GLY A 205 11.29 13.51 -4.61
C GLY A 205 12.39 13.53 -3.53
N TYR A 206 13.47 12.73 -3.65
CA TYR A 206 14.51 12.62 -2.61
C TYR A 206 15.83 13.38 -2.92
N PHE A 207 15.96 13.98 -4.11
CA PHE A 207 17.07 14.89 -4.48
C PHE A 207 16.56 16.07 -5.32
N ALA A 208 17.36 17.13 -5.41
CA ALA A 208 16.95 18.43 -5.96
C ALA A 208 16.46 18.36 -7.42
N GLU A 209 17.12 17.56 -8.25
CA GLU A 209 16.80 17.36 -9.67
C GLU A 209 15.72 16.30 -9.90
N ALA A 210 15.34 15.55 -8.87
CA ALA A 210 14.33 14.52 -8.98
C ALA A 210 12.97 15.16 -9.29
N PRO A 211 12.09 14.45 -10.02
CA PRO A 211 10.69 14.80 -10.02
C PRO A 211 10.15 14.69 -8.58
N GLY A 212 9.60 15.78 -8.07
CA GLY A 212 8.95 15.85 -6.76
C GLY A 212 7.43 15.71 -6.88
N ARG A 213 6.74 15.45 -5.76
CA ARG A 213 5.29 15.17 -5.73
C ARG A 213 4.38 16.37 -6.01
N MET A 214 4.95 17.56 -6.23
CA MET A 214 4.22 18.81 -6.46
C MET A 214 3.14 18.71 -7.55
N ALA A 215 3.51 18.21 -8.73
CA ALA A 215 2.59 18.11 -9.86
C ALA A 215 1.53 17.01 -9.66
N ALA A 216 1.87 15.93 -8.96
CA ALA A 216 0.93 14.86 -8.60
C ALA A 216 -0.12 15.36 -7.59
N VAL A 217 0.31 16.09 -6.55
CA VAL A 217 -0.59 16.72 -5.56
C VAL A 217 -1.54 17.71 -6.23
N PHE A 218 -1.01 18.60 -7.07
CA PHE A 218 -1.85 19.54 -7.83
C PHE A 218 -2.84 18.80 -8.73
N SER A 219 -2.38 17.79 -9.47
CA SER A 219 -3.23 17.03 -10.40
C SER A 219 -4.35 16.28 -9.68
N ALA A 220 -4.06 15.66 -8.53
CA ALA A 220 -5.07 15.00 -7.70
C ALA A 220 -6.14 16.00 -7.21
N ALA A 221 -5.72 17.19 -6.78
CA ALA A 221 -6.65 18.24 -6.36
C ALA A 221 -7.57 18.69 -7.52
N VAL A 222 -7.01 18.87 -8.72
CA VAL A 222 -7.79 19.25 -9.92
C VAL A 222 -8.75 18.13 -10.32
N MET A 223 -8.30 16.87 -10.39
CA MET A 223 -9.16 15.72 -10.69
C MET A 223 -10.31 15.60 -9.69
N ALA A 224 -10.02 15.69 -8.39
CA ALA A 224 -11.01 15.55 -7.33
C ALA A 224 -12.09 16.65 -7.37
N ARG A 225 -11.69 17.90 -7.62
CA ARG A 225 -12.60 19.04 -7.71
C ARG A 225 -13.43 19.02 -8.99
N ASN A 226 -12.85 18.54 -10.10
CA ASN A 226 -13.51 18.51 -11.41
C ASN A 226 -14.44 17.31 -11.61
N ARG A 227 -14.42 16.33 -10.71
CA ARG A 227 -15.34 15.19 -10.66
C ARG A 227 -16.79 15.65 -10.83
N LYS A 228 -17.53 14.96 -11.69
CA LYS A 228 -18.95 15.17 -12.04
C LYS A 228 -19.87 14.26 -11.24
N GLY A 229 -19.43 13.03 -10.97
CA GLY A 229 -20.17 12.07 -10.17
C GLY A 229 -20.35 12.51 -8.71
N LEU A 230 -21.33 11.90 -8.04
CA LEU A 230 -21.57 12.10 -6.61
C LEU A 230 -20.42 11.53 -5.75
N GLY A 231 -20.34 12.00 -4.51
CA GLY A 231 -19.35 11.56 -3.53
C GLY A 231 -18.06 12.39 -3.55
N VAL A 232 -17.12 11.99 -2.70
CA VAL A 232 -15.80 12.62 -2.58
C VAL A 232 -14.75 11.79 -3.29
N THR A 233 -13.63 12.41 -3.66
CA THR A 233 -12.40 11.68 -3.99
C THR A 233 -11.56 11.53 -2.74
N HIS A 234 -11.16 10.31 -2.41
CA HIS A 234 -10.23 10.04 -1.32
C HIS A 234 -8.80 10.18 -1.83
N VAL A 235 -8.05 11.14 -1.28
CA VAL A 235 -6.65 11.37 -1.66
C VAL A 235 -5.75 11.00 -0.49
N PHE A 236 -4.77 10.14 -0.75
CA PHE A 236 -3.76 9.73 0.23
C PHE A 236 -2.41 10.29 -0.23
N LEU A 237 -1.74 11.03 0.64
CA LEU A 237 -0.41 11.56 0.35
C LEU A 237 0.59 10.95 1.34
N HIS A 238 1.61 10.30 0.80
CA HIS A 238 2.72 9.75 1.59
C HIS A 238 3.87 10.77 1.74
N ASP A 239 4.83 10.46 2.61
CA ASP A 239 5.99 11.31 2.94
C ASP A 239 5.65 12.74 3.43
N VAL A 240 4.54 12.91 4.17
CA VAL A 240 4.15 14.24 4.71
C VAL A 240 5.05 14.77 5.83
N ASP A 241 6.02 13.98 6.28
CA ASP A 241 7.14 14.42 7.12
C ASP A 241 8.12 15.31 6.35
N ARG A 242 8.15 15.21 5.01
CA ARG A 242 8.92 16.09 4.15
C ARG A 242 8.22 17.44 3.97
N LYS A 243 9.02 18.50 3.98
CA LYS A 243 8.53 19.89 3.94
C LYS A 243 7.75 20.22 2.67
N VAL A 244 8.18 19.72 1.50
CA VAL A 244 7.55 20.06 0.22
C VAL A 244 6.15 19.45 0.15
N GLU A 245 6.04 18.16 0.42
CA GLU A 245 4.81 17.40 0.46
C GLU A 245 3.79 18.04 1.41
N LYS A 246 4.22 18.36 2.64
CA LYS A 246 3.36 19.04 3.62
C LYS A 246 2.83 20.38 3.13
N VAL A 247 3.69 21.24 2.58
CA VAL A 247 3.27 22.57 2.08
C VAL A 247 2.30 22.43 0.91
N TYR A 248 2.59 21.53 -0.03
CA TYR A 248 1.71 21.30 -1.18
C TYR A 248 0.37 20.68 -0.79
N ALA A 249 0.35 19.78 0.20
CA ALA A 249 -0.88 19.23 0.74
C ALA A 249 -1.77 20.33 1.35
N GLU A 250 -1.19 21.18 2.19
CA GLU A 250 -1.90 22.27 2.84
C GLU A 250 -2.40 23.32 1.85
N GLU A 251 -1.68 23.57 0.74
CA GLU A 251 -2.04 24.52 -0.30
C GLU A 251 -3.10 23.99 -1.28
N PHE A 252 -3.04 22.72 -1.70
CA PHE A 252 -3.89 22.19 -2.78
C PHE A 252 -4.97 21.20 -2.32
N LEU A 253 -4.67 20.39 -1.29
CA LEU A 253 -5.64 19.41 -0.74
C LEU A 253 -6.44 20.00 0.42
N CYS A 254 -5.94 21.05 1.06
CA CYS A 254 -6.53 21.82 2.16
C CYS A 254 -6.69 21.07 3.48
N LYS A 255 -6.27 21.70 4.58
CA LYS A 255 -6.47 21.17 5.95
C LYS A 255 -7.92 20.87 6.28
N LYS A 256 -8.87 21.66 5.76
CA LYS A 256 -10.31 21.44 5.97
C LYS A 256 -10.82 20.10 5.42
N ASN A 257 -10.08 19.49 4.48
CA ASN A 257 -10.41 18.20 3.88
C ASN A 257 -9.60 17.05 4.51
N LEU A 258 -8.66 17.32 5.41
CA LEU A 258 -7.85 16.30 6.08
C LEU A 258 -8.73 15.55 7.08
N VAL A 259 -8.82 14.22 6.92
CA VAL A 259 -9.65 13.35 7.75
C VAL A 259 -8.82 12.73 8.87
N GLU A 260 -7.72 12.07 8.49
CA GLU A 260 -6.84 11.38 9.42
C GLU A 260 -5.43 11.21 8.85
N GLY A 261 -4.52 10.67 9.65
CA GLY A 261 -3.17 10.32 9.23
C GLY A 261 -2.50 9.35 10.18
N ALA A 262 -1.55 8.57 9.66
CA ALA A 262 -0.71 7.66 10.42
C ALA A 262 0.71 7.68 9.85
N GLY A 263 1.72 7.72 10.71
CA GLY A 263 3.11 7.80 10.27
C GLY A 263 3.33 9.00 9.32
N ARG A 264 3.72 8.70 8.08
CA ARG A 264 3.97 9.65 7.00
C ARG A 264 2.82 9.78 6.00
N LEU A 265 1.70 9.10 6.22
CA LEU A 265 0.53 9.15 5.35
C LEU A 265 -0.55 10.08 5.91
N TRP A 266 -1.07 10.97 5.07
CA TRP A 266 -2.29 11.75 5.33
C TRP A 266 -3.41 11.35 4.37
N HIS A 267 -4.64 11.32 4.88
CA HIS A 267 -5.86 11.04 4.11
C HIS A 267 -6.77 12.26 4.06
N PHE A 268 -7.17 12.63 2.83
CA PHE A 268 -8.09 13.72 2.55
C PHE A 268 -9.37 13.21 1.88
N GLN A 269 -10.50 13.87 2.16
CA GLN A 269 -11.75 13.73 1.42
C GLN A 269 -12.05 15.04 0.68
N ILE A 270 -11.92 15.02 -0.64
CA ILE A 270 -12.08 16.22 -1.46
C ILE A 270 -13.40 16.13 -2.23
N PRO A 271 -14.38 17.00 -1.96
CA PRO A 271 -15.62 17.03 -2.72
C PRO A 271 -15.43 17.69 -4.09
N PRO A 272 -16.27 17.35 -5.08
CA PRO A 272 -16.46 18.15 -6.28
C PRO A 272 -16.70 19.62 -5.94
N SER A 273 -16.23 20.53 -6.79
CA SER A 273 -16.42 21.96 -6.59
C SER A 273 -16.93 22.63 -7.85
N ASN A 274 -18.03 23.37 -7.70
CA ASN A 274 -18.62 24.20 -8.75
C ASN A 274 -18.30 25.70 -8.56
N ASP A 275 -17.31 26.03 -7.74
CA ASP A 275 -16.91 27.42 -7.51
C ASP A 275 -16.13 27.94 -8.74
N THR A 276 -16.82 28.74 -9.55
CA THR A 276 -16.29 29.35 -10.77
C THR A 276 -15.49 30.63 -10.53
N HIS A 277 -15.36 31.08 -9.27
CA HIS A 277 -14.68 32.32 -8.90
C HIS A 277 -13.45 32.10 -8.02
N ALA A 278 -13.26 30.91 -7.47
CA ALA A 278 -12.10 30.57 -6.65
C ALA A 278 -10.78 30.77 -7.42
N ASN A 279 -9.90 31.60 -6.85
CA ASN A 279 -8.51 31.79 -7.29
C ASN A 279 -7.49 31.11 -6.36
N ARG A 280 -7.96 30.44 -5.30
CA ARG A 280 -7.15 29.64 -4.38
C ARG A 280 -7.89 28.36 -3.99
N PHE A 281 -7.15 27.27 -3.81
CA PHE A 281 -7.71 25.97 -3.45
C PHE A 281 -8.22 25.96 -2.00
N CYS A 282 -7.44 26.59 -1.13
CA CYS A 282 -7.71 26.87 0.27
C CYS A 282 -7.62 28.39 0.50
#